data_AF-A0A9Q0G8G4-F1
#
_entry.id   AF-A0A9Q0G8G4-F1
#
_cell.length_a   1.000
_cell.length_b   1.000
_cell.length_c   1.000
_cell.angle_alpha   90.00
_cell.angle_beta   90.00
_cell.angle_gamma   90.00
#
_symmetry.space_group_name_H-M   'P 1'
#
loop_
_entity.id
_entity.type
_entity.pdbx_description
1 polymer ?
#
loop_
_entity_poly.entity_id
_entity_poly.type
_entity_poly.pdbx_seq_one_letter_code
_entity_poly.pdbx_strand_id
1 'polypeptide(L)'
;MIPRSTGKSWFSYFQFNEDRDSPNEARNVLLIIVGLIAAVTFQAGVNPPGGVWQDTGSGHFAGRAIYASQKDAYYVFLVSNTLAFSSSILVLVSLTYRFPFHFEIWVATASMMVTYVSAVFAVTPREQVHFRYVLITAVVPFVTRCLIQMFNWCRRGSG
;
A
#
# COMPACT_ATOMS: atom_id res chain seq x y z
N MET A 1 -12.40 18.98 -43.63
CA MET A 1 -12.89 17.71 -43.03
C MET A 1 -12.04 17.43 -41.80
N ILE A 2 -12.59 17.53 -40.59
CA ILE A 2 -11.84 17.36 -39.33
C ILE A 2 -12.03 15.91 -38.87
N PRO A 3 -10.98 15.10 -38.64
CA PRO A 3 -11.17 13.76 -38.10
C PRO A 3 -11.44 13.84 -36.59
N ARG A 4 -12.69 13.54 -36.22
CA ARG A 4 -13.12 13.25 -34.85
C ARG A 4 -12.72 11.82 -34.50
N SER A 5 -11.78 11.65 -33.56
CA SER A 5 -11.69 10.45 -32.70
C SER A 5 -10.72 10.71 -31.52
N THR A 6 -11.11 11.59 -30.61
CA THR A 6 -10.21 12.15 -29.58
C THR A 6 -10.29 11.41 -28.24
N GLY A 7 -11.05 10.32 -28.13
CA GLY A 7 -11.20 9.57 -26.87
C GLY A 7 -10.10 8.53 -26.62
N LYS A 8 -9.60 7.86 -27.67
CA LYS A 8 -8.54 6.84 -27.55
C LYS A 8 -7.11 7.39 -27.64
N SER A 9 -6.96 8.63 -28.12
CA SER A 9 -5.66 9.23 -28.46
C SER A 9 -4.85 9.68 -27.23
N TRP A 10 -5.49 10.33 -26.25
CA TRP A 10 -4.76 10.95 -25.13
C TRP A 10 -4.16 9.91 -24.17
N PHE A 11 -4.90 8.88 -23.78
CA PHE A 11 -4.38 7.86 -22.86
C PHE A 11 -3.22 7.07 -23.47
N SER A 12 -3.28 6.79 -24.78
CA SER A 12 -2.22 6.05 -25.50
C SER A 12 -0.89 6.82 -25.53
N TYR A 13 -0.92 8.15 -25.43
CA TYR A 13 0.28 8.97 -25.35
C TYR A 13 1.03 8.81 -24.01
N PHE A 14 0.31 8.54 -22.91
CA PHE A 14 0.90 8.35 -21.58
C PHE A 14 1.16 6.89 -21.21
N GLN A 15 0.83 5.95 -22.10
CA GLN A 15 1.17 4.55 -21.88
C GLN A 15 2.66 4.35 -22.03
N PHE A 16 3.24 3.62 -21.08
CA PHE A 16 4.62 3.16 -21.18
C PHE A 16 4.80 2.35 -22.46
N ASN A 17 5.81 2.69 -23.24
CA ASN A 17 6.15 2.01 -24.49
C ASN A 17 7.60 1.52 -24.43
N GLU A 18 7.81 0.20 -24.49
CA GLU A 18 9.15 -0.41 -24.40
C GLU A 18 10.12 0.03 -25.51
N ASP A 19 9.62 0.49 -26.66
CA ASP A 19 10.44 0.98 -27.78
C ASP A 19 10.93 2.43 -27.57
N ARG A 20 10.20 3.21 -26.76
CA ARG A 20 10.43 4.66 -26.57
C ARG A 20 10.98 4.99 -25.18
N ASP A 21 10.52 4.27 -24.16
CA ASP A 21 10.76 4.57 -22.76
C ASP A 21 11.73 3.56 -22.15
N SER A 22 12.76 4.07 -21.48
CA SER A 22 13.74 3.21 -20.82
C SER A 22 13.14 2.55 -19.57
N PRO A 23 13.37 1.24 -19.33
CA PRO A 23 12.99 0.57 -18.09
C PRO A 23 13.53 1.26 -16.83
N ASN A 24 14.69 1.94 -16.92
CA ASN A 24 15.27 2.68 -15.82
C ASN A 24 14.50 3.98 -15.50
N GLU A 25 14.00 4.67 -16.53
CA GLU A 25 13.18 5.86 -16.32
C GLU A 25 11.82 5.50 -15.71
N ALA A 26 11.17 4.46 -16.24
CA ALA A 26 9.95 3.91 -15.65
C ALA A 26 10.17 3.49 -14.19
N ARG A 27 11.27 2.80 -13.90
CA ARG A 27 11.64 2.42 -12.52
C ARG A 27 11.80 3.64 -11.61
N ASN A 28 12.46 4.69 -12.06
CA ASN A 28 12.66 5.91 -11.27
C ASN A 28 11.34 6.62 -10.97
N VAL A 29 10.47 6.77 -11.98
CA VAL A 29 9.12 7.34 -11.80
C VAL A 29 8.29 6.49 -10.85
N LEU A 30 8.32 5.16 -11.01
CA LEU A 30 7.59 4.25 -10.13
C LEU A 30 8.08 4.35 -8.69
N LEU A 31 9.39 4.39 -8.44
CA LEU A 31 9.96 4.55 -7.09
C LEU A 31 9.44 5.82 -6.40
N ILE A 32 9.33 6.93 -7.15
CA ILE A 32 8.74 8.18 -6.63
C ILE A 32 7.27 7.96 -6.28
N ILE A 33 6.47 7.42 -7.22
CA ILE A 33 5.03 7.19 -7.01
C ILE A 33 4.79 6.28 -5.81
N VAL A 34 5.48 5.14 -5.73
CA VAL A 34 5.25 4.18 -4.64
C VAL A 34 5.79 4.67 -3.31
N GLY A 35 6.88 5.45 -3.31
CA GLY A 35 7.37 6.14 -2.11
C GLY A 35 6.37 7.16 -1.59
N LEU A 36 5.76 7.96 -2.47
CA LEU A 36 4.72 8.92 -2.11
C LEU A 36 3.47 8.22 -1.55
N ILE A 37 2.98 7.15 -2.19
CA ILE A 37 1.83 6.41 -1.69
C ILE A 37 2.15 5.80 -0.31
N ALA A 38 3.33 5.21 -0.12
CA ALA A 38 3.76 4.68 1.17
C ALA A 38 3.81 5.77 2.25
N ALA A 39 4.35 6.95 1.93
CA ALA A 39 4.41 8.08 2.86
C ALA A 39 3.01 8.59 3.24
N VAL A 40 2.14 8.84 2.26
CA VAL A 40 0.77 9.34 2.49
C VAL A 40 -0.04 8.36 3.31
N THR A 41 0.02 7.06 2.97
CA THR A 41 -0.72 6.01 3.68
C THR A 41 -0.16 5.79 5.08
N PHE A 42 1.16 5.87 5.28
CA PHE A 42 1.75 5.83 6.62
C PHE A 42 1.23 6.97 7.48
N GLN A 43 1.28 8.20 6.97
CA GLN A 43 0.78 9.38 7.68
C GLN A 43 -0.71 9.25 8.04
N ALA A 44 -1.54 8.81 7.09
CA ALA A 44 -2.97 8.61 7.33
C ALA A 44 -3.28 7.46 8.32
N GLY A 45 -2.43 6.43 8.35
CA GLY A 45 -2.57 5.30 9.27
C GLY A 45 -2.20 5.63 10.72
N VAL A 46 -1.11 6.40 10.92
CA VAL A 46 -0.65 6.79 12.26
C VAL A 46 -1.41 8.01 12.80
N ASN A 47 -1.95 8.85 11.91
CA ASN A 47 -2.80 9.99 12.23
C ASN A 47 -4.18 9.78 11.59
N PRO A 48 -5.07 8.98 12.21
CA PRO A 48 -6.37 8.69 11.64
C PRO A 48 -7.20 9.97 11.41
N PRO A 49 -8.07 10.02 10.38
CA PRO A 49 -8.97 11.14 10.16
C PRO A 49 -9.74 11.50 11.43
N GLY A 50 -9.86 12.80 11.74
CA GLY A 50 -10.48 13.26 12.99
C GLY A 50 -9.63 13.07 14.24
N GLY A 51 -8.45 12.46 14.14
CA GLY A 51 -7.49 12.30 15.23
C GLY A 51 -7.81 11.16 16.19
N VAL A 52 -7.16 11.22 17.35
CA VAL A 52 -7.33 10.25 18.44
C VAL A 52 -7.86 10.95 19.68
N TRP A 53 -8.60 10.20 20.51
CA TRP A 53 -9.03 10.67 21.81
C TRP A 53 -7.82 11.02 22.69
N GLN A 54 -7.89 12.14 23.40
CA GLN A 54 -6.80 12.61 24.28
C GLN A 54 -7.01 12.17 25.75
N ASP A 55 -8.21 11.73 26.08
CA ASP A 55 -8.63 11.32 27.42
C ASP A 55 -9.31 9.93 27.39
N THR A 56 -9.53 9.37 28.57
CA THR A 56 -10.29 8.13 28.73
C THR A 56 -11.55 8.43 29.54
N GLY A 57 -12.72 8.14 28.98
CA GLY A 57 -14.01 8.50 29.56
C GLY A 57 -15.14 8.23 28.57
N SER A 58 -16.41 8.34 28.99
CA SER A 58 -17.58 8.35 28.08
C SER A 58 -17.67 7.22 27.03
N GLY A 59 -17.04 6.06 27.27
CA GLY A 59 -17.03 4.94 26.33
C GLY A 59 -15.85 4.93 25.34
N HIS A 60 -14.88 5.83 25.47
CA HIS A 60 -13.66 5.88 24.67
C HIS A 60 -12.38 5.81 25.51
N PHE A 61 -11.26 5.50 24.85
CA PHE A 61 -9.94 5.39 25.45
C PHE A 61 -8.95 6.31 24.74
N ALA A 62 -8.06 6.93 25.50
CA ALA A 62 -7.00 7.77 24.96
C ALA A 62 -6.15 7.00 23.93
N GLY A 63 -5.78 7.67 22.84
CA GLY A 63 -5.03 7.09 21.74
C GLY A 63 -5.87 6.28 20.73
N ARG A 64 -7.16 6.03 20.99
CA ARG A 64 -8.05 5.41 19.99
C ARG A 64 -8.53 6.42 18.96
N ALA A 65 -8.63 5.99 17.72
CA ALA A 65 -9.15 6.81 16.63
C ALA A 65 -10.57 7.28 16.92
N ILE A 66 -10.83 8.58 16.83
CA ILE A 66 -12.18 9.14 16.93
C ILE A 66 -13.05 8.60 15.78
N TYR A 67 -12.44 8.43 14.60
CA TYR A 67 -13.11 7.86 13.43
C TYR A 67 -13.64 6.45 13.64
N ALA A 68 -13.05 5.67 14.56
CA ALA A 68 -13.53 4.32 14.88
C ALA A 68 -14.94 4.29 15.50
N SER A 69 -15.48 5.44 15.92
CA SER A 69 -16.88 5.60 16.32
C SER A 69 -17.86 5.29 15.17
N GLN A 70 -17.45 5.49 13.91
CA GLN A 70 -18.18 5.10 12.71
C GLN A 70 -17.58 3.81 12.13
N LYS A 71 -17.94 2.67 12.75
CA LYS A 71 -17.29 1.36 12.52
C LYS A 71 -17.13 1.00 11.04
N ASP A 72 -18.20 1.11 10.24
CA ASP A 72 -18.20 0.68 8.83
C ASP A 72 -17.29 1.56 7.95
N ALA A 73 -17.41 2.89 8.07
CA ALA A 73 -16.61 3.83 7.29
C ALA A 73 -15.12 3.75 7.68
N TYR A 74 -14.84 3.65 8.97
CA TYR A 74 -13.48 3.46 9.48
C TYR A 74 -12.85 2.16 8.97
N TYR A 75 -13.64 1.09 8.88
CA TYR A 75 -13.16 -0.20 8.37
C TYR A 75 -12.79 -0.12 6.89
N VAL A 76 -13.63 0.49 6.06
CA VAL A 76 -13.33 0.69 4.63
C VAL A 76 -12.06 1.52 4.45
N PHE A 77 -11.92 2.59 5.23
CA PHE A 77 -10.70 3.41 5.24
C PHE A 77 -9.47 2.57 5.63
N LEU A 78 -9.53 1.84 6.73
CA LEU A 78 -8.38 1.12 7.28
C LEU A 78 -7.90 0.00 6.35
N VAL A 79 -8.83 -0.75 5.77
CA VAL A 79 -8.52 -1.82 4.79
C VAL A 79 -7.90 -1.21 3.54
N SER A 80 -8.52 -0.17 2.97
CA SER A 80 -8.03 0.46 1.74
C SER A 80 -6.65 1.08 1.93
N ASN A 81 -6.43 1.78 3.06
CA ASN A 81 -5.14 2.40 3.38
C ASN A 81 -4.04 1.34 3.59
N THR A 82 -4.37 0.25 4.28
CA THR A 82 -3.42 -0.84 4.54
C THR A 82 -3.07 -1.60 3.26
N LEU A 83 -4.04 -1.82 2.35
CA LEU A 83 -3.77 -2.39 1.02
C LEU A 83 -2.85 -1.50 0.19
N ALA A 84 -3.11 -0.20 0.17
CA ALA A 84 -2.29 0.75 -0.56
C ALA A 84 -0.86 0.78 -0.02
N PHE A 85 -0.69 0.90 1.31
CA PHE A 85 0.63 0.88 1.95
C PHE A 85 1.40 -0.42 1.66
N SER A 86 0.79 -1.58 1.92
CA SER A 86 1.43 -2.89 1.71
C SER A 86 1.78 -3.15 0.24
N SER A 87 0.91 -2.78 -0.69
CA SER A 87 1.18 -2.88 -2.14
C SER A 87 2.35 -1.98 -2.55
N SER A 88 2.41 -0.75 -2.05
CA SER A 88 3.52 0.17 -2.32
C SER A 88 4.85 -0.37 -1.80
N ILE A 89 4.88 -0.95 -0.60
CA ILE A 89 6.09 -1.57 -0.05
C ILE A 89 6.54 -2.76 -0.90
N LEU A 90 5.61 -3.61 -1.34
CA LEU A 90 5.93 -4.73 -2.22
C LEU A 90 6.59 -4.26 -3.52
N VAL A 91 6.05 -3.21 -4.13
CA VAL A 91 6.61 -2.64 -5.36
C VAL A 91 7.96 -1.96 -5.06
N LEU A 92 8.11 -1.23 -3.96
CA LEU A 92 9.37 -0.62 -3.51
C LEU A 92 10.48 -1.65 -3.38
N VAL A 93 10.23 -2.74 -2.65
CA VAL A 93 11.21 -3.83 -2.44
C VAL A 93 11.53 -4.52 -3.77
N SER A 94 10.54 -4.71 -4.64
CA SER A 94 10.73 -5.30 -5.98
C SER A 94 11.60 -4.40 -6.86
N LEU A 95 11.33 -3.09 -6.88
CA LEU A 95 12.06 -2.12 -7.70
C LEU A 95 13.44 -1.80 -7.14
N THR A 96 13.70 -2.00 -5.86
CA THR A 96 15.02 -1.77 -5.25
C THR A 96 15.87 -3.03 -5.17
N TYR A 97 15.40 -4.15 -5.72
CA TYR A 97 16.18 -5.37 -5.82
C TYR A 97 17.48 -5.13 -6.61
N ARG A 98 18.61 -5.57 -6.04
CA ARG A 98 19.98 -5.34 -6.56
C ARG A 98 20.48 -3.90 -6.57
N PHE A 99 19.84 -2.96 -5.87
CA PHE A 99 20.45 -1.66 -5.62
C PHE A 99 21.66 -1.77 -4.68
N PRO A 100 22.66 -0.88 -4.82
CA PRO A 100 23.60 -0.64 -3.72
C PRO A 100 22.76 -0.22 -2.51
N PHE A 101 23.01 -0.82 -1.35
CA PHE A 101 22.22 -0.65 -0.12
C PHE A 101 20.84 -1.33 -0.10
N HIS A 102 20.62 -2.38 -0.89
CA HIS A 102 19.36 -3.14 -0.87
C HIS A 102 19.01 -3.67 0.53
N PHE A 103 20.01 -4.12 1.30
CA PHE A 103 19.78 -4.65 2.64
C PHE A 103 19.26 -3.57 3.60
N GLU A 104 19.87 -2.38 3.57
CA GLU A 104 19.48 -1.23 4.38
C GLU A 104 18.06 -0.76 4.03
N ILE A 105 17.72 -0.72 2.73
CA ILE A 105 16.37 -0.40 2.26
C ILE A 105 15.37 -1.46 2.74
N TRP A 106 15.74 -2.73 2.68
CA TRP A 106 14.88 -3.82 3.15
C TRP A 106 14.64 -3.75 4.66
N VAL A 107 15.69 -3.50 5.45
CA VAL A 107 15.59 -3.31 6.90
C VAL A 107 14.73 -2.08 7.22
N ALA A 108 14.93 -0.96 6.52
CA ALA A 108 14.15 0.26 6.73
C ALA A 108 12.66 0.05 6.40
N THR A 109 12.35 -0.60 5.28
CA THR A 109 10.96 -0.88 4.87
C THR A 109 10.29 -1.92 5.78
N ALA A 110 11.01 -2.93 6.26
CA ALA A 110 10.53 -3.88 7.25
C ALA A 110 10.22 -3.19 8.59
N SER A 111 11.14 -2.35 9.08
CA SER A 111 10.94 -1.54 10.29
C SER A 111 9.71 -0.63 10.13
N MET A 112 9.56 0.03 8.98
CA MET A 112 8.41 0.90 8.70
C MET A 112 7.08 0.13 8.67
N MET A 113 7.08 -1.11 8.17
CA MET A 113 5.89 -1.96 8.21
C MET A 113 5.51 -2.32 9.64
N VAL A 114 6.50 -2.66 10.48
CA VAL A 114 6.27 -2.96 11.90
C VAL A 114 5.70 -1.75 12.64
N THR A 115 6.23 -0.55 12.41
CA THR A 115 5.71 0.66 13.05
C THR A 115 4.31 1.01 12.56
N TYR A 116 4.02 0.86 11.27
CA TYR A 116 2.68 1.06 10.70
C TYR A 116 1.66 0.12 11.35
N VAL A 117 1.97 -1.18 11.38
CA VAL A 117 1.09 -2.20 11.99
C VAL A 117 0.88 -1.92 13.48
N SER A 118 1.94 -1.54 14.20
CA SER A 118 1.87 -1.20 15.62
C SER A 118 0.99 0.03 15.87
N ALA A 119 1.14 1.08 15.04
CA ALA A 119 0.35 2.30 15.15
C ALA A 119 -1.13 2.02 14.86
N VAL A 120 -1.43 1.26 13.79
CA VAL A 120 -2.79 0.81 13.48
C VAL A 120 -3.38 0.05 14.67
N PHE A 121 -2.64 -0.86 15.30
CA PHE A 121 -3.13 -1.56 16.49
C PHE A 121 -3.35 -0.66 17.70
N ALA A 122 -2.52 0.35 17.88
CA ALA A 122 -2.68 1.33 18.95
C ALA A 122 -3.96 2.15 18.75
N VAL A 123 -4.25 2.59 17.52
CA VAL A 123 -5.42 3.45 17.24
C VAL A 123 -6.73 2.69 17.06
N THR A 124 -6.71 1.43 16.59
CA THR A 124 -7.92 0.62 16.33
C THR A 124 -8.44 -0.12 17.57
N PRO A 125 -9.69 0.11 18.02
CA PRO A 125 -10.28 -0.59 19.17
C PRO A 125 -10.20 -2.12 19.07
N ARG A 126 -9.89 -2.79 20.19
CA ARG A 126 -9.54 -4.23 20.31
C ARG A 126 -10.72 -5.22 20.14
N GLU A 127 -11.83 -4.85 19.52
CA GLU A 127 -12.91 -5.82 19.25
C GLU A 127 -12.35 -6.92 18.30
N GLN A 128 -12.23 -8.14 18.83
CA GLN A 128 -11.23 -9.15 18.44
C GLN A 128 -11.34 -9.66 16.99
N VAL A 129 -12.44 -9.38 16.28
CA VAL A 129 -12.65 -9.81 14.89
C VAL A 129 -11.94 -8.91 13.87
N HIS A 130 -11.80 -7.60 14.13
CA HIS A 130 -11.27 -6.65 13.13
C HIS A 130 -9.74 -6.71 12.99
N PHE A 131 -9.04 -7.13 14.05
CA PHE A 131 -7.58 -7.31 14.08
C PHE A 131 -7.07 -8.30 13.03
N ARG A 132 -7.77 -9.45 12.90
CA ARG A 132 -7.41 -10.50 11.94
C ARG A 132 -7.49 -10.01 10.51
N TYR A 133 -8.50 -9.20 10.18
CA TYR A 133 -8.69 -8.70 8.83
C TYR A 133 -7.59 -7.73 8.41
N VAL A 134 -7.15 -6.82 9.29
CA VAL A 134 -6.03 -5.92 8.97
C VAL A 134 -4.74 -6.69 8.67
N LEU A 135 -4.44 -7.73 9.46
CA LEU A 135 -3.29 -8.60 9.21
C LEU A 135 -3.41 -9.37 7.90
N ILE A 136 -4.59 -9.93 7.60
CA ILE A 136 -4.87 -10.59 6.33
C ILE A 136 -4.62 -9.60 5.18
N THR A 137 -5.21 -8.41 5.26
CA THR A 137 -5.08 -7.35 4.27
C THR A 137 -3.62 -6.95 4.01
N ALA A 138 -2.80 -6.82 5.06
CA ALA A 138 -1.38 -6.50 4.91
C ALA A 138 -0.59 -7.59 4.15
N VAL A 139 -1.01 -8.86 4.28
CA VAL A 139 -0.35 -10.02 3.66
C VAL A 139 -0.86 -10.29 2.24
N VAL A 140 -2.06 -9.81 1.88
CA VAL A 140 -2.70 -10.05 0.58
C VAL A 140 -1.80 -9.71 -0.62
N PRO A 141 -1.17 -8.51 -0.73
CA PRO A 141 -0.33 -8.20 -1.89
C PRO A 141 0.86 -9.13 -2.06
N PHE A 142 1.44 -9.59 -0.95
CA PHE A 142 2.56 -10.55 -0.96
C PHE A 142 2.10 -11.90 -1.48
N VAL A 143 0.98 -12.40 -0.97
CA VAL A 143 0.40 -13.69 -1.41
C VAL A 143 0.02 -13.64 -2.88
N THR A 144 -0.65 -12.58 -3.35
CA THR A 144 -1.00 -12.45 -4.77
C THR A 144 0.23 -12.46 -5.66
N ARG A 145 1.31 -11.77 -5.27
CA ARG A 145 2.57 -11.79 -6.01
C ARG A 145 3.21 -13.17 -6.03
N CYS A 146 3.24 -13.87 -4.89
CA CYS A 146 3.72 -15.25 -4.82
C CYS A 146 2.89 -16.20 -5.70
N LEU A 147 1.56 -16.07 -5.67
CA LEU A 147 0.66 -16.87 -6.52
C LEU A 147 0.91 -16.62 -8.02
N ILE A 148 1.09 -15.36 -8.43
CA ILE A 148 1.42 -15.01 -9.83
C ILE A 148 2.76 -15.64 -10.24
N GLN A 149 3.77 -15.59 -9.37
CA GLN A 149 5.08 -16.19 -9.65
C GLN A 149 4.98 -17.71 -9.79
N MET A 150 4.27 -18.38 -8.88
CA MET A 150 4.04 -19.82 -8.95
C MET A 150 3.25 -20.21 -10.20
N PHE A 151 2.19 -19.47 -10.55
CA PHE A 151 1.41 -19.72 -11.75
C PHE A 151 2.26 -19.58 -13.02
N ASN A 152 3.07 -18.53 -13.11
CA ASN A 152 3.98 -18.32 -14.24
C ASN A 152 5.08 -19.40 -14.31
N TRP A 153 5.56 -19.88 -13.17
CA TRP A 153 6.52 -20.97 -13.10
C TRP A 153 5.90 -22.30 -13.58
N CYS A 154 4.71 -22.65 -13.09
CA CYS A 154 3.97 -23.83 -13.56
C CYS A 154 3.71 -23.76 -15.07
N ARG A 155 3.33 -22.58 -15.60
CA ARG A 155 3.06 -22.40 -17.03
C ARG A 155 4.32 -22.52 -17.90
N ARG A 156 5.51 -22.21 -17.36
CA ARG A 156 6.80 -22.39 -18.06
C ARG A 156 7.33 -23.82 -17.98
N GLY A 157 6.93 -24.60 -16.97
CA GLY A 157 7.35 -26.00 -16.82
C GLY A 157 6.51 -27.01 -17.62
N SER A 158 5.47 -26.56 -18.33
CA SER A 158 4.57 -27.41 -19.12
C SER A 158 4.64 -27.20 -20.64
N GLY A 159 5.66 -26.47 -21.12
CA GLY A 159 5.96 -26.29 -22.56
C GLY A 159 7.40 -26.68 -22.85
#